data_AF-A0A3M7KY06-F1
#
_entry.id   AF-A0A3M7KY06-F1
#
_cell.length_a   1.000
_cell.length_b   1.000
_cell.length_c   1.000
_cell.angle_alpha   90.00
_cell.angle_beta   90.00
_cell.angle_gamma   90.00
#
_symmetry.space_group_name_H-M   'P 1'
#
loop_
_entity.id
_entity.type
_entity.pdbx_description
1 polymer ?
#
loop_
_entity_poly.entity_id
_entity_poly.type
_entity_poly.pdbx_seq_one_letter_code
_entity_poly.pdbx_strand_id
1 'polypeptide(L)'
;MYPHLPDSDACVRLLHRNGSAGCSTPGNSAVEGNLWRLSDRDMEAGSGQHIPRGSVAVLSAAALEDFLASLSADAAWASHWAGALVLAHAPGTHLPSNPLPASGALRPGFEAEAPSHAWNPAGTGSVLRALPIPLFSLNASASERVAATL
;
A
#
# COMPACT_ATOMS: atom_id res chain seq x y z
N MET A 1 -6.87 17.85 -19.56
CA MET A 1 -7.87 16.77 -19.44
C MET A 1 -7.17 15.62 -18.73
N TYR A 2 -7.57 15.30 -17.50
CA TYR A 2 -6.93 14.22 -16.74
C TYR A 2 -7.54 12.89 -17.15
N PRO A 3 -6.75 11.88 -17.52
CA PRO A 3 -7.29 10.55 -17.82
C PRO A 3 -7.91 9.98 -16.54
N HIS A 4 -9.22 9.71 -16.59
CA HIS A 4 -9.90 8.98 -15.53
C HIS A 4 -9.45 7.51 -15.60
N LEU A 5 -9.18 6.90 -14.44
CA LEU A 5 -8.91 5.46 -14.33
C LEU A 5 -10.17 4.77 -13.78
N PRO A 6 -11.14 4.41 -14.64
CA PRO A 6 -12.45 3.88 -14.21
C PRO A 6 -12.38 2.51 -13.52
N ASP A 7 -11.22 1.85 -13.53
CA ASP A 7 -11.07 0.50 -13.01
C ASP A 7 -9.95 0.43 -11.95
N SER A 8 -10.19 1.09 -10.82
CA SER A 8 -9.33 1.01 -9.65
C SER A 8 -10.12 0.74 -8.37
N ASP A 9 -9.54 -0.05 -7.48
CA ASP A 9 -10.10 -0.32 -6.15
C ASP A 9 -9.34 0.50 -5.12
N ALA A 10 -10.09 1.28 -4.34
CA ALA A 10 -9.52 2.15 -3.31
C ALA A 10 -9.28 1.37 -2.00
N CYS A 11 -8.12 1.57 -1.40
CA CYS A 11 -7.92 1.29 0.01
C CYS A 11 -8.70 2.32 0.84
N VAL A 12 -9.55 1.84 1.76
CA VAL A 12 -10.46 2.69 2.54
C VAL A 12 -10.13 2.68 4.02
N ARG A 13 -10.42 3.79 4.71
CA ARG A 13 -10.28 3.92 6.15
C ARG A 13 -11.41 3.17 6.84
N LEU A 14 -11.06 2.19 7.66
CA LEU A 14 -11.98 1.49 8.55
C LEU A 14 -11.78 2.01 9.98
N LEU A 15 -12.87 2.25 10.69
CA LEU A 15 -12.86 2.70 12.08
C LEU A 15 -13.16 1.53 13.01
N HIS A 16 -12.48 1.48 14.15
CA HIS A 16 -12.78 0.54 15.22
C HIS A 16 -12.65 1.24 16.58
N ARG A 17 -13.12 0.58 17.65
CA ARG A 17 -13.22 1.17 19.00
C ARG A 17 -11.91 1.81 19.50
N ASN A 18 -10.76 1.29 19.07
CA ASN A 18 -9.44 1.67 19.54
C ASN A 18 -8.62 2.45 18.49
N GLY A 19 -9.21 2.89 17.39
CA GLY A 19 -8.49 3.61 16.34
C GLY A 19 -9.04 3.38 14.93
N SER A 20 -8.13 3.32 13.96
CA SER A 20 -8.48 3.13 12.56
C SER A 20 -7.44 2.30 11.82
N ALA A 21 -7.87 1.66 10.74
CA ALA A 21 -7.05 0.88 9.82
C ALA A 21 -7.28 1.36 8.37
N GLY A 22 -6.36 1.05 7.46
CA GLY A 22 -6.47 1.36 6.04
C GLY A 22 -6.09 2.80 5.68
N CYS A 23 -6.50 3.24 4.49
CA CYS A 23 -5.96 4.43 3.83
C CYS A 23 -6.95 5.58 3.80
N SER A 24 -6.43 6.81 3.73
CA SER A 24 -7.26 8.00 3.47
C SER A 24 -6.43 9.10 2.86
N THR A 25 -7.10 9.99 2.13
CA THR A 25 -6.55 11.27 1.70
C THR A 25 -6.38 12.24 2.87
N PRO A 26 -5.20 12.89 3.01
CA PRO A 26 -5.06 14.01 3.92
C PRO A 26 -6.05 15.13 3.55
N GLY A 27 -6.83 15.62 4.52
CA GLY A 27 -7.65 16.83 4.36
C GLY A 27 -8.78 16.74 3.33
N ASN A 28 -9.30 15.55 3.02
CA ASN A 28 -10.43 15.33 2.08
C ASN A 28 -10.23 15.94 0.68
N SER A 29 -8.97 16.17 0.27
CA SER A 29 -8.63 16.80 -1.00
C SER A 29 -8.12 15.78 -2.02
N ALA A 30 -8.19 16.10 -3.30
CA ALA A 30 -7.55 15.30 -4.33
C ALA A 30 -6.03 15.27 -4.10
N VAL A 31 -5.41 14.13 -4.37
CA VAL A 31 -3.95 14.02 -4.39
C VAL A 31 -3.45 14.31 -5.79
N GLU A 32 -2.51 15.24 -5.86
CA GLU A 32 -1.74 15.50 -7.07
C GLU A 32 -0.27 15.20 -6.79
N GLY A 33 0.38 14.54 -7.73
CA GLY A 33 1.78 14.16 -7.61
C GLY A 33 2.31 13.55 -8.90
N ASN A 34 3.61 13.64 -9.09
CA ASN A 34 4.28 12.98 -10.21
C ASN A 34 4.30 11.47 -9.98
N LEU A 35 3.97 10.69 -11.01
CA LEU A 35 4.07 9.24 -10.93
C LEU A 35 5.55 8.86 -10.84
N TRP A 36 5.89 8.04 -9.85
CA TRP A 36 7.25 7.53 -9.65
C TRP A 36 7.21 6.01 -9.61
N ARG A 37 7.82 5.36 -10.61
CA ARG A 37 7.96 3.90 -10.61
C ARG A 37 8.97 3.49 -9.55
N LEU A 38 8.48 2.83 -8.49
CA LEU A 38 9.35 2.40 -7.41
C LEU A 38 10.12 1.15 -7.82
N SER A 39 11.44 1.21 -7.72
CA SER A 39 12.35 0.08 -7.94
C SER A 39 12.90 -0.47 -6.63
N ASP A 40 13.46 -1.67 -6.67
CA ASP A 40 14.11 -2.29 -5.51
C ASP A 40 15.25 -1.39 -4.97
N ARG A 41 15.98 -0.70 -5.86
CA ARG A 41 17.03 0.25 -5.46
C ARG A 41 16.48 1.46 -4.69
N ASP A 42 15.30 1.95 -5.08
CA ASP A 42 14.66 3.07 -4.39
C ASP A 42 14.23 2.66 -2.97
N MET A 43 13.77 1.42 -2.81
CA MET A 43 13.42 0.82 -1.52
C MET A 43 14.65 0.59 -0.64
N GLU A 44 15.74 0.07 -1.20
CA GLU A 44 17.02 -0.14 -0.49
C GLU A 44 17.69 1.16 -0.05
N ALA A 45 17.57 2.23 -0.85
CA ALA A 45 18.17 3.52 -0.53
C ALA A 45 17.53 4.19 0.70
N GLY A 46 16.31 3.79 1.09
CA GLY A 46 15.60 4.08 2.34
C GLY A 46 15.25 5.55 2.63
N SER A 47 15.99 6.49 2.06
CA SER A 47 15.94 7.92 2.42
C SER A 47 15.11 8.77 1.45
N GLY A 48 14.71 8.21 0.31
CA GLY A 48 13.92 8.94 -0.71
C GLY A 48 14.60 10.20 -1.22
N GLN A 49 15.90 10.41 -1.00
CA GLN A 49 16.58 11.68 -1.29
C GLN A 49 16.52 12.09 -2.76
N HIS A 50 16.46 11.12 -3.67
CA HIS A 50 16.31 11.37 -5.11
C HIS A 50 14.84 11.35 -5.57
N ILE A 51 13.89 11.05 -4.69
CA ILE A 51 12.46 10.99 -4.98
C ILE A 51 11.86 12.37 -4.66
N PRO A 52 11.28 13.08 -5.64
CA PRO A 52 10.62 14.36 -5.38
C PRO A 52 9.54 14.21 -4.32
N ARG A 53 9.45 15.17 -3.39
CA ARG A 53 8.37 15.18 -2.41
C ARG A 53 7.01 15.33 -3.09
N GLY A 54 6.00 14.66 -2.55
CA GLY A 54 4.66 14.65 -3.12
C GLY A 54 4.52 13.73 -4.34
N SER A 55 5.40 12.74 -4.50
CA SER A 55 5.30 11.77 -5.58
C SER A 55 4.19 10.75 -5.31
N VAL A 56 3.63 10.17 -6.37
CA VAL A 56 2.71 9.03 -6.29
C VAL A 56 3.50 7.77 -6.64
N ALA A 57 3.66 6.87 -5.68
CA ALA A 57 4.39 5.63 -5.89
C ALA A 57 3.62 4.73 -6.88
N VAL A 58 4.30 4.17 -7.86
CA VAL A 58 3.77 3.13 -8.74
C VAL A 58 4.51 1.83 -8.43
N LEU A 59 3.77 0.87 -7.88
CA LEU A 59 4.29 -0.33 -7.23
C LEU A 59 3.88 -1.57 -8.02
N SER A 60 4.75 -2.57 -8.04
CA SER A 60 4.30 -3.94 -8.31
C SER A 60 3.53 -4.49 -7.10
N ALA A 61 2.65 -5.47 -7.32
CA ALA A 61 2.00 -6.16 -6.21
C ALA A 61 3.00 -6.84 -5.24
N ALA A 62 4.19 -7.23 -5.73
CA ALA A 62 5.23 -7.84 -4.90
C ALA A 62 5.90 -6.84 -3.95
N ALA A 63 6.02 -5.57 -4.34
CA ALA A 63 6.65 -4.51 -3.55
C ALA A 63 5.72 -3.88 -2.51
N LEU A 64 4.44 -4.26 -2.48
CA LEU A 64 3.43 -3.62 -1.65
C LEU A 64 3.73 -3.75 -0.15
N GLU A 65 4.02 -4.95 0.34
CA GLU A 65 4.23 -5.17 1.78
C GLU A 65 5.46 -4.41 2.29
N ASP A 66 6.57 -4.46 1.55
CA ASP A 66 7.79 -3.74 1.92
C ASP A 66 7.54 -2.22 1.92
N PHE A 67 6.80 -1.72 0.94
CA PHE A 67 6.41 -0.32 0.89
C PHE A 67 5.56 0.10 2.10
N LEU A 68 4.55 -0.71 2.47
CA LEU A 68 3.70 -0.45 3.64
C LEU A 68 4.49 -0.52 4.96
N ALA A 69 5.45 -1.44 5.06
CA ALA A 69 6.34 -1.56 6.19
C ALA A 69 7.21 -0.30 6.34
N SER A 70 7.83 0.16 5.24
CA SER A 70 8.66 1.37 5.22
C SER A 70 7.85 2.63 5.55
N LEU A 71 6.64 2.78 4.98
CA LEU A 71 5.73 3.90 5.31
C LEU A 71 5.41 3.98 6.80
N SER A 72 5.29 2.82 7.47
CA SER A 72 4.98 2.77 8.88
C SER A 72 6.20 2.99 9.79
N ALA A 73 7.40 2.68 9.30
CA ALA A 73 8.63 2.70 10.07
C ALA A 73 9.38 4.04 9.96
N ASP A 74 9.28 4.73 8.82
CA ASP A 74 10.05 5.94 8.53
C ASP A 74 9.13 7.09 8.11
N ALA A 75 8.98 8.08 9.00
CA ALA A 75 8.18 9.26 8.75
C ALA A 75 8.78 10.20 7.69
N ALA A 76 10.11 10.22 7.54
CA ALA A 76 10.77 10.98 6.49
C ALA A 76 10.42 10.36 5.14
N TRP A 77 10.56 9.03 5.01
CA TRP A 77 10.12 8.28 3.83
C TRP A 77 8.64 8.53 3.51
N ALA A 78 7.75 8.41 4.50
CA ALA A 78 6.32 8.65 4.32
C ALA A 78 6.00 10.04 3.79
N SER A 79 6.78 11.06 4.16
CA SER A 79 6.58 12.44 3.70
C SER A 79 6.90 12.68 2.22
N HIS A 80 7.60 11.77 1.55
CA HIS A 80 7.85 11.86 0.11
C HIS A 80 6.63 11.47 -0.72
N TRP A 81 5.72 10.68 -0.15
CA TRP A 81 4.62 10.06 -0.88
C TRP A 81 3.33 10.82 -0.65
N ALA A 82 2.70 11.23 -1.75
CA ALA A 82 1.35 11.78 -1.73
C ALA A 82 0.28 10.67 -1.86
N GLY A 83 0.64 9.53 -2.45
CA GLY A 83 -0.25 8.39 -2.68
C GLY A 83 0.49 7.20 -3.29
N ALA A 84 -0.21 6.10 -3.49
CA ALA A 84 0.33 4.91 -4.14
C ALA A 84 -0.67 4.25 -5.12
N LEU A 85 -0.16 3.71 -6.21
CA LEU A 85 -0.85 2.91 -7.20
C LEU A 85 -0.19 1.53 -7.25
N VAL A 86 -0.96 0.47 -7.06
CA VAL A 86 -0.50 -0.91 -7.16
C VAL A 86 -0.92 -1.47 -8.51
N LEU A 87 0.06 -1.80 -9.35
CA LEU A 87 -0.18 -2.40 -10.66
C LEU A 87 -0.73 -3.82 -10.50
N ALA A 88 -1.63 -4.19 -11.41
CA ALA A 88 -2.11 -5.55 -11.56
C ALA A 88 -0.93 -6.51 -11.75
N HIS A 89 -1.08 -7.69 -11.18
CA HIS A 89 -0.12 -8.75 -11.40
C HIS A 89 -0.16 -9.21 -12.86
N ALA A 90 1.01 -9.53 -13.43
CA ALA A 90 1.07 -10.06 -14.78
C ALA A 90 0.32 -11.41 -14.84
N PRO A 91 -0.44 -11.69 -15.89
CA PRO A 91 -1.09 -12.99 -16.05
C PRO A 91 -0.04 -14.11 -16.07
N GLY A 92 -0.21 -15.12 -15.22
CA GLY A 92 0.65 -16.32 -15.21
C GLY A 92 1.91 -16.23 -14.34
N THR A 93 2.20 -15.08 -13.73
CA THR A 93 3.12 -15.06 -12.59
C THR A 93 2.34 -15.39 -11.32
N HIS A 94 2.92 -16.21 -10.45
CA HIS A 94 2.40 -16.36 -9.09
C HIS A 94 2.94 -15.19 -8.28
N LEU A 95 2.09 -14.57 -7.45
CA LEU A 95 2.61 -13.73 -6.38
C LEU A 95 3.61 -14.58 -5.60
N PRO A 96 4.83 -14.09 -5.31
CA PRO A 96 5.71 -14.78 -4.39
C PRO A 96 4.93 -15.05 -3.10
N SER A 97 5.33 -16.06 -2.35
CA SER A 97 4.80 -16.41 -1.02
C SER A 97 5.14 -15.31 0.01
N ASN A 98 4.74 -14.09 -0.29
CA ASN A 98 4.90 -12.89 0.51
C ASN A 98 3.91 -12.97 1.68
N PRO A 99 4.24 -12.28 2.78
CA PRO A 99 3.34 -12.20 3.91
C PRO A 99 1.97 -11.69 3.47
N LEU A 100 0.92 -12.37 3.91
CA LEU A 100 -0.44 -11.88 3.68
C LEU A 100 -0.63 -10.63 4.53
N PRO A 101 -1.25 -9.56 3.99
CA PRO A 101 -1.47 -8.32 4.73
C PRO A 101 -2.29 -8.54 6.01
N ALA A 102 -3.08 -9.61 6.05
CA ALA A 102 -3.86 -10.02 7.21
C ALA A 102 -2.98 -10.29 8.45
N SER A 103 -3.52 -10.06 9.65
CA SER A 103 -2.83 -10.40 10.88
C SER A 103 -2.57 -11.90 10.99
N GLY A 104 -1.51 -12.26 11.72
CA GLY A 104 -1.22 -13.65 12.02
C GLY A 104 -2.11 -14.33 13.07
N ALA A 105 -2.90 -13.54 13.79
CA ALA A 105 -3.94 -14.02 14.69
C ALA A 105 -5.31 -13.55 14.20
N LEU A 106 -6.33 -14.39 14.34
CA LEU A 106 -7.71 -13.91 14.39
C LEU A 106 -7.84 -13.02 15.64
N ARG A 107 -8.61 -11.94 15.51
CA ARG A 107 -8.49 -10.72 16.32
C ARG A 107 -8.46 -10.98 17.84
N PRO A 108 -7.52 -10.40 18.60
CA PRO A 108 -7.65 -10.35 20.06
C PRO A 108 -8.90 -9.54 20.43
N GLY A 109 -9.83 -10.15 21.17
CA GLY A 109 -11.00 -9.47 21.75
C GLY A 109 -12.38 -9.94 21.30
N PHE A 110 -12.49 -10.86 20.34
CA PHE A 110 -13.73 -11.61 20.06
C PHE A 110 -13.65 -13.08 20.48
N GLU A 111 -12.52 -13.48 21.02
CA GLU A 111 -12.24 -14.84 21.48
C GLU A 111 -12.29 -14.86 23.01
N ALA A 112 -12.85 -15.93 23.57
CA ALA A 112 -12.92 -16.13 25.02
C ALA A 112 -11.54 -16.36 25.65
N GLU A 113 -10.57 -16.82 24.86
CA GLU A 113 -9.20 -17.10 25.25
C GLU A 113 -8.22 -16.53 24.23
N ALA A 114 -6.99 -16.24 24.66
CA ALA A 114 -5.95 -15.84 23.74
C ALA A 114 -5.58 -17.03 22.83
N PRO A 115 -5.50 -16.84 21.50
CA PRO A 115 -5.17 -17.92 20.61
C PRO A 115 -3.72 -18.35 20.86
N SER A 116 -3.54 -19.61 21.30
CA SER A 116 -2.21 -20.24 21.45
C SER A 116 -1.60 -20.65 20.11
N HIS A 117 -2.38 -20.56 19.02
CA HIS A 117 -2.01 -20.97 17.69
C HIS A 117 -2.06 -19.79 16.71
N ALA A 118 -0.94 -19.52 16.05
CA ALA A 118 -0.87 -18.54 14.97
C ALA A 118 -1.46 -19.15 13.70
N TRP A 119 -2.73 -18.85 13.42
CA TRP A 119 -3.45 -19.34 12.23
C TRP A 119 -2.88 -18.81 10.91
N ASN A 120 -2.21 -17.65 10.95
CA ASN A 120 -1.57 -17.05 9.79
C ASN A 120 -0.15 -16.57 10.16
N PRO A 121 0.81 -17.47 10.42
CA PRO A 121 2.12 -17.06 10.95
C PRO A 121 2.91 -16.13 10.01
N ALA A 122 2.57 -16.12 8.72
CA ALA A 122 3.11 -15.20 7.72
C ALA A 122 2.38 -13.85 7.66
N GLY A 123 1.39 -13.60 8.52
CA GLY A 123 0.59 -12.39 8.51
C GLY A 123 1.29 -11.20 9.12
N THR A 124 1.51 -10.13 8.35
CA THR A 124 2.15 -8.89 8.83
C THR A 124 1.22 -7.96 9.58
N GLY A 125 -0.09 -8.06 9.31
CA GLY A 125 -1.07 -7.11 9.83
C GLY A 125 -0.91 -5.69 9.27
N SER A 126 -0.17 -5.50 8.17
CA SER A 126 0.09 -4.19 7.55
C SER A 126 -1.20 -3.42 7.25
N VAL A 127 -2.25 -4.11 6.78
CA VAL A 127 -3.55 -3.46 6.47
C VAL A 127 -4.37 -3.10 7.70
N LEU A 128 -4.01 -3.59 8.89
CA LEU A 128 -4.66 -3.18 10.14
C LEU A 128 -4.13 -1.86 10.68
N ARG A 129 -3.11 -1.27 10.05
CA ARG A 129 -2.55 0.02 10.43
C ARG A 129 -3.25 1.15 9.70
N ALA A 130 -3.33 2.32 10.34
CA ALA A 130 -3.74 3.54 9.67
C ALA A 130 -2.60 4.03 8.77
N LEU A 131 -2.88 4.20 7.48
CA LEU A 131 -1.92 4.69 6.50
C LEU A 131 -2.17 6.19 6.23
N PRO A 132 -1.11 7.02 6.14
CA PRO A 132 -1.23 8.47 6.00
C PRO A 132 -1.52 8.92 4.56
N ILE A 133 -1.54 8.01 3.59
CA ILE A 133 -1.71 8.30 2.17
C ILE A 133 -2.84 7.44 1.58
N PRO A 134 -3.50 7.88 0.48
CA PRO A 134 -4.37 7.01 -0.29
C PRO A 134 -3.56 5.96 -1.07
N LEU A 135 -4.20 4.81 -1.28
CA LEU A 135 -3.66 3.71 -2.08
C LEU A 135 -4.76 3.15 -2.97
N PHE A 136 -4.45 2.85 -4.23
CA PHE A 136 -5.37 2.23 -5.17
C PHE A 136 -4.71 1.02 -5.83
N SER A 137 -5.43 -0.10 -5.93
CA SER A 137 -5.04 -1.19 -6.83
C SER A 137 -5.68 -0.99 -8.19
N LEU A 138 -4.91 -1.26 -9.23
CA LEU A 138 -5.33 -1.10 -10.62
C LEU A 138 -5.60 -2.46 -11.25
N ASN A 139 -6.59 -2.53 -12.14
CA ASN A 139 -6.75 -3.69 -13.02
C ASN A 139 -5.67 -3.70 -14.12
N ALA A 140 -5.65 -4.75 -14.94
CA ALA A 140 -4.66 -4.91 -16.02
C ALA A 140 -4.67 -3.72 -17.00
N SER A 141 -5.85 -3.31 -17.45
CA SER A 141 -6.00 -2.22 -18.43
C SER A 141 -5.53 -0.86 -17.88
N ALA A 142 -5.86 -0.54 -16.63
CA ALA A 142 -5.41 0.67 -15.96
C ALA A 142 -3.90 0.63 -15.70
N SER A 143 -3.36 -0.54 -15.36
CA SER A 143 -1.93 -0.74 -15.15
C SER A 143 -1.12 -0.49 -16.42
N GLU A 144 -1.59 -0.98 -17.58
CA GLU A 144 -0.97 -0.73 -18.88
C GLU A 144 -0.92 0.77 -19.22
N ARG A 145 -2.02 1.51 -18.96
CA ARG A 145 -2.07 2.96 -19.17
C ARG A 145 -1.09 3.73 -18.29
N VAL A 146 -1.02 3.37 -17.02
CA VAL A 146 -0.07 3.99 -16.07
C VAL A 146 1.37 3.66 -16.46
N ALA A 147 1.65 2.41 -16.83
CA ALA A 147 2.98 1.99 -17.27
C ALA A 147 3.46 2.69 -18.54
N ALA A 148 2.55 3.05 -19.46
CA ALA A 148 2.87 3.81 -20.67
C ALA A 148 3.19 5.29 -20.42
N THR A 149 2.92 5.81 -19.20
CA THR A 149 3.16 7.21 -18.82
C THR A 149 4.48 7.40 -18.06
N LEU A 150 5.11 6.30 -17.65
CA LEU A 150 6.37 6.24 -16.89
C LEU A 150 7.54 5.96 -17.81
#